data_AF-A0A2L1CEU6-F1
#
_entry.id   AF-A0A2L1CEU6-F1
#
_cell.length_a   1.000
_cell.length_b   1.000
_cell.length_c   1.000
_cell.angle_alpha   90.00
_cell.angle_beta   90.00
_cell.angle_gamma   90.00
#
_symmetry.space_group_name_H-M   'P 1'
#
loop_
_entity.id
_entity.type
_entity.pdbx_description
1 polymer ?
#
loop_
_entity_poly.entity_id
_entity_poly.type
_entity_poly.pdbx_seq_one_letter_code
_entity_poly.pdbx_strand_id
1 'polypeptide(L)'
;FTVMTIAVPHNKDTVRIFEESKPNSELCCKPLCLMLADESDHETLTAILSPLIAEREDMKSSELMLELGGILRTFKFVFRGTGYDEKLVREVEGLEASGSIYICTLCDSTRLEASQNIVLHSITRSHTQNLERYEMWRSNLHQESADDLRDRVKGVSAKPFIETLPSI
;
A
#
# COMPACT_ATOMS: atom_id res chain seq x y z
N PHE A 1 0.67 -7.58 11.77
CA PHE A 1 1.54 -6.39 11.68
C PHE A 1 2.79 -6.59 12.53
N THR A 2 3.88 -5.91 12.18
CA THR A 2 5.14 -5.95 12.92
C THR A 2 5.51 -4.54 13.36
N VAL A 3 5.88 -4.35 14.62
CA VAL A 3 6.47 -3.08 15.08
C VAL A 3 7.92 -3.09 14.63
N MET A 4 8.25 -2.32 13.60
CA MET A 4 9.59 -2.33 12.99
C MET A 4 10.59 -1.50 13.79
N THR A 5 10.22 -0.25 14.10
CA THR A 5 11.06 0.66 14.87
C THR A 5 10.20 1.53 15.78
N ILE A 6 10.78 1.97 16.90
CA ILE A 6 10.23 3.04 17.73
C ILE A 6 11.32 4.09 17.88
N ALA A 7 10.98 5.34 17.63
CA ALA A 7 11.88 6.46 17.76
C ALA A 7 11.23 7.60 18.52
N VAL A 8 12.05 8.38 19.22
CA VAL A 8 11.63 9.52 20.02
C VAL A 8 12.33 10.78 19.49
N PRO A 9 11.62 11.90 19.33
CA PRO A 9 12.27 13.18 19.04
C PRO A 9 13.14 13.58 20.23
N HIS A 10 14.41 13.89 19.97
CA HIS A 10 15.33 14.43 20.96
C HIS A 10 16.07 15.61 20.33
N ASN A 11 15.86 16.82 20.88
CA ASN A 11 16.36 18.07 20.30
C ASN A 11 15.85 18.27 18.85
N LYS A 12 16.76 18.37 17.87
CA LYS A 12 16.46 18.50 16.44
C LYS A 12 16.48 17.18 15.68
N ASP A 13 16.82 16.08 16.35
CA ASP A 13 16.99 14.76 15.76
C ASP A 13 15.95 13.77 16.28
N THR A 14 15.86 12.63 15.61
CA THR A 14 15.01 11.50 16.01
C THR A 14 15.91 10.35 16.44
N VAL A 15 15.82 9.95 17.71
CA VAL A 15 16.63 8.87 18.28
C VAL A 15 15.83 7.58 18.25
N ARG A 16 16.36 6.55 17.60
CA ARG A 16 15.76 5.21 17.56
C ARG A 16 16.02 4.48 18.88
N ILE A 17 14.97 4.11 19.58
CA ILE A 17 15.02 3.44 20.89
C ILE A 17 14.65 1.96 20.82
N PHE A 18 14.04 1.53 19.72
CA PHE A 18 13.76 0.14 19.42
C PHE A 18 13.86 -0.11 17.92
N GLU A 19 14.37 -1.27 17.55
CA GLU A 19 14.41 -1.80 16.19
C GLU A 19 14.27 -3.31 16.27
N GLU A 20 13.35 -3.87 15.48
CA GLU A 20 13.16 -5.31 15.42
C GLU A 20 14.39 -5.98 14.79
N SER A 21 15.03 -6.85 15.56
CA SER A 21 16.24 -7.57 15.16
C SER A 21 16.00 -8.61 14.07
N LYS A 22 14.80 -9.18 14.01
CA LYS A 22 14.41 -10.22 13.05
C LYS A 22 13.05 -9.88 12.43
N PRO A 23 12.98 -8.88 11.52
CA PRO A 23 11.72 -8.30 11.06
C PRO A 23 10.77 -9.26 10.32
N ASN A 24 11.32 -10.35 9.79
CA ASN A 24 10.58 -11.38 9.05
C ASN A 24 10.36 -12.65 9.87
N SER A 25 10.59 -12.61 11.19
CA SER A 25 10.33 -13.73 12.09
C SER A 25 8.83 -13.87 12.35
N GLU A 26 8.35 -15.12 12.44
CA GLU A 26 7.00 -15.42 12.89
C GLU A 26 6.73 -14.91 14.32
N LEU A 27 7.78 -14.74 15.12
CA LEU A 27 7.68 -14.26 16.50
C LEU A 27 7.31 -12.78 16.61
N CYS A 28 7.65 -11.95 15.61
CA CYS A 28 7.36 -10.52 15.63
C CYS A 28 6.11 -10.16 14.80
N CYS A 29 5.65 -11.04 13.91
CA CYS A 29 4.44 -10.83 13.12
C CYS A 29 3.18 -11.09 13.95
N LYS A 30 2.63 -10.03 14.55
CA LYS A 30 1.41 -10.13 15.36
C LYS A 30 0.18 -10.30 14.45
N PRO A 31 -0.63 -11.36 14.60
CA PRO A 31 -1.85 -11.51 13.84
C PRO A 31 -2.85 -10.41 14.22
N LEU A 32 -3.52 -9.81 13.23
CA LEU A 32 -4.52 -8.76 13.43
C LEU A 32 -5.93 -9.21 13.02
N CYS A 33 -6.02 -9.89 11.88
CA CYS A 33 -7.26 -10.43 11.34
C CYS A 33 -6.99 -11.84 10.81
N LEU A 34 -7.84 -12.80 11.18
CA LEU A 34 -7.86 -14.15 10.64
C LEU A 34 -9.25 -14.36 10.02
N MET A 35 -9.29 -14.72 8.75
CA MET A 35 -10.52 -14.96 8.01
C MET A 35 -10.43 -16.27 7.24
N LEU A 36 -11.56 -16.93 7.04
CA LEU A 36 -11.70 -18.05 6.11
C LEU A 36 -12.34 -17.52 4.83
N ALA A 37 -11.51 -16.96 3.96
CA ALA A 37 -11.92 -16.34 2.70
C ALA A 37 -10.87 -16.63 1.61
N ASP A 38 -11.28 -16.51 0.35
CA ASP A 38 -10.34 -16.44 -0.77
C ASP A 38 -9.84 -15.01 -0.89
N GLU A 39 -8.53 -14.81 -1.04
CA GLU A 39 -7.95 -13.49 -1.26
C GLU A 39 -8.41 -12.86 -2.58
N SER A 40 -8.85 -13.68 -3.54
CA SER A 40 -9.36 -13.23 -4.84
C SER A 40 -10.87 -12.96 -4.86
N ASP A 41 -11.58 -13.19 -3.75
CA ASP A 41 -12.96 -12.74 -3.56
C ASP A 41 -12.92 -11.29 -3.03
N HIS A 42 -12.93 -10.35 -3.98
CA HIS A 42 -12.79 -8.93 -3.69
C HIS A 42 -13.89 -8.40 -2.77
N GLU A 43 -15.13 -8.85 -2.95
CA GLU A 43 -16.28 -8.46 -2.15
C GLU A 43 -16.09 -8.89 -0.70
N THR A 44 -15.73 -10.15 -0.46
CA THR A 44 -15.48 -10.66 0.89
C THR A 44 -14.26 -9.99 1.52
N LEU A 45 -13.15 -9.86 0.78
CA LEU A 45 -11.91 -9.26 1.26
C LEU A 45 -12.12 -7.81 1.68
N THR A 46 -12.76 -7.00 0.82
CA THR A 46 -13.04 -5.60 1.13
C THR A 46 -14.03 -5.46 2.27
N ALA A 47 -15.06 -6.31 2.36
CA ALA A 47 -16.01 -6.26 3.47
C ALA A 47 -15.33 -6.52 4.83
N ILE A 48 -14.39 -7.46 4.89
CA ILE A 48 -13.67 -7.82 6.12
C ILE A 48 -12.59 -6.79 6.48
N LEU A 49 -11.82 -6.31 5.50
CA LEU A 49 -10.66 -5.46 5.75
C LEU A 49 -10.98 -3.97 5.84
N SER A 50 -12.07 -3.49 5.22
CA SER A 50 -12.43 -2.06 5.22
C SER A 50 -12.46 -1.41 6.62
N PRO A 51 -13.00 -2.06 7.68
CA PRO A 51 -12.94 -1.50 9.03
C PRO A 51 -11.51 -1.26 9.53
N LEU A 52 -10.59 -2.20 9.27
CA LEU A 52 -9.18 -2.06 9.68
C LEU A 52 -8.47 -0.96 8.90
N ILE A 53 -8.83 -0.76 7.63
CA ILE A 53 -8.31 0.35 6.83
C ILE A 53 -8.82 1.69 7.37
N ALA A 54 -10.09 1.78 7.75
CA ALA A 54 -10.65 2.99 8.37
C ALA A 54 -9.93 3.32 9.70
N GLU A 55 -9.77 2.32 10.58
CA GLU A 55 -9.02 2.50 11.84
C GLU A 55 -7.57 2.93 11.59
N ARG A 56 -6.90 2.32 10.60
CA ARG A 56 -5.53 2.70 10.20
C ARG A 56 -5.47 4.15 9.73
N GLU A 57 -6.41 4.60 8.91
CA GLU A 57 -6.44 5.99 8.42
C GLU A 57 -6.71 7.00 9.54
N ASP A 58 -7.63 6.69 10.46
CA ASP A 58 -7.88 7.52 11.64
C ASP A 58 -6.60 7.62 12.51
N MET A 59 -5.91 6.49 12.71
CA MET A 59 -4.66 6.45 13.48
C MET A 59 -3.51 7.23 12.84
N LYS A 60 -3.46 7.40 11.50
CA LYS A 60 -2.42 8.19 10.83
C LYS A 60 -2.46 9.67 11.21
N SER A 61 -3.64 10.18 11.53
CA SER A 61 -3.86 11.59 11.89
C SER A 61 -4.04 11.81 13.40
N SER A 62 -3.92 10.76 14.20
CA SER A 62 -4.18 10.77 15.64
C SER A 62 -2.91 10.53 16.48
N GLU A 63 -3.03 10.80 17.77
CA GLU A 63 -2.01 10.54 18.78
C GLU A 63 -2.59 9.60 19.85
N LEU A 64 -1.92 8.48 20.12
CA LEU A 64 -2.30 7.56 21.19
C LEU A 64 -1.59 7.94 22.48
N MET A 65 -2.36 8.32 23.51
CA MET A 65 -1.85 8.47 24.86
C MET A 65 -1.95 7.13 25.61
N LEU A 66 -0.82 6.63 26.11
CA LEU A 66 -0.73 5.35 26.80
C LEU A 66 0.16 5.47 28.04
N GLU A 67 -0.34 5.02 29.19
CA GLU A 67 0.45 4.98 30.43
C GLU A 67 1.37 3.76 30.44
N LEU A 68 2.67 4.00 30.56
CA LEU A 68 3.72 2.98 30.60
C LEU A 68 4.59 3.19 31.82
N GLY A 69 4.56 2.24 32.76
CA GLY A 69 5.33 2.30 34.00
C GLY A 69 5.02 3.53 34.87
N GLY A 70 3.76 3.97 34.91
CA GLY A 70 3.32 5.15 35.67
C GLY A 70 3.53 6.49 34.97
N ILE A 71 3.99 6.48 33.71
CA ILE A 71 4.25 7.69 32.93
C ILE A 71 3.39 7.68 31.67
N LEU A 72 2.58 8.71 31.48
CA LEU A 72 1.80 8.90 30.26
C LEU A 72 2.73 9.24 29.09
N ARG A 73 2.65 8.45 28.01
CA ARG A 73 3.44 8.62 26.79
C ARG A 73 2.51 8.82 25.59
N THR A 74 2.97 9.58 24.61
CA THR A 74 2.23 9.85 23.37
C THR A 74 2.90 9.16 22.19
N PHE A 75 2.13 8.44 21.39
CA PHE A 75 2.59 7.71 20.22
C PHE A 75 1.92 8.20 18.95
N LYS A 76 2.72 8.33 17.88
CA LYS A 76 2.26 8.48 16.50
C LYS A 76 2.63 7.24 15.73
N PHE A 77 1.77 6.85 14.80
CA PHE A 77 1.97 5.65 13.99
C PHE A 77 2.27 6.02 12.54
N VAL A 78 3.26 5.32 11.98
CA VAL A 78 3.57 5.35 10.55
C VAL A 78 3.40 3.94 10.02
N PHE A 79 2.34 3.71 9.26
CA PHE A 79 2.05 2.41 8.68
C PHE A 79 2.73 2.26 7.32
N ARG A 80 3.51 1.20 7.14
CA ARG A 80 4.18 0.87 5.87
C ARG A 80 3.67 -0.48 5.37
N GLY A 81 2.82 -0.47 4.36
CA GLY A 81 2.25 -1.68 3.78
C GLY A 81 3.20 -2.35 2.80
N THR A 82 4.18 -3.12 3.30
CA THR A 82 5.21 -3.79 2.47
C THR A 82 5.12 -5.32 2.48
N GLY A 83 4.23 -5.90 3.29
CA GLY A 83 4.14 -7.36 3.49
C GLY A 83 3.19 -8.06 2.53
N TYR A 84 3.08 -7.57 1.29
CA TYR A 84 2.15 -8.08 0.28
C TYR A 84 2.94 -8.64 -0.89
N ASP A 85 2.53 -9.78 -1.44
CA ASP A 85 3.06 -10.24 -2.72
C ASP A 85 2.52 -9.39 -3.87
N GLU A 86 3.12 -9.52 -5.06
CA GLU A 86 2.74 -8.72 -6.23
C GLU A 86 1.27 -8.92 -6.63
N LYS A 87 0.73 -10.14 -6.48
CA LYS A 87 -0.66 -10.46 -6.84
C LYS A 87 -1.60 -9.64 -5.98
N LEU A 88 -1.41 -9.68 -4.66
CA LEU A 88 -2.24 -8.97 -3.72
C LEU A 88 -2.06 -7.45 -3.84
N VAL A 89 -0.84 -6.94 -4.07
CA VAL A 89 -0.61 -5.51 -4.35
C VAL A 89 -1.45 -5.06 -5.56
N ARG A 90 -1.41 -5.81 -6.66
CA ARG A 90 -2.18 -5.46 -7.87
C ARG A 90 -3.68 -5.42 -7.58
N GLU A 91 -4.18 -6.40 -6.85
CA GLU A 91 -5.59 -6.50 -6.50
C GLU A 91 -6.06 -5.33 -5.61
N VAL A 92 -5.30 -4.98 -4.57
CA VAL A 92 -5.72 -3.95 -3.59
C VAL A 92 -5.44 -2.51 -4.05
N GLU A 93 -4.48 -2.33 -4.97
CA GLU A 93 -4.14 -1.03 -5.60
C GLU A 93 -4.83 -0.81 -6.96
N GLY A 94 -5.76 -1.71 -7.34
CA GLY A 94 -6.58 -1.54 -8.54
C GLY A 94 -5.83 -1.66 -9.87
N LEU A 95 -4.68 -2.34 -9.85
CA LEU A 95 -3.85 -2.61 -11.02
C LEU A 95 -4.35 -3.86 -11.75
N GLU A 96 -4.13 -3.92 -13.05
CA GLU A 96 -4.30 -5.16 -13.80
C GLU A 96 -3.43 -6.30 -13.25
N ALA A 97 -3.91 -7.53 -13.40
CA ALA A 97 -3.20 -8.75 -13.01
C ALA A 97 -1.81 -8.87 -13.68
N SER A 98 -0.94 -9.71 -13.14
CA SER A 98 0.47 -9.86 -13.57
C SER A 98 0.67 -10.24 -15.05
N GLY A 99 -0.37 -10.72 -15.73
CA GLY A 99 -0.36 -10.96 -17.18
C GLY A 99 -0.37 -9.69 -18.04
N SER A 100 -0.64 -8.53 -17.46
CA SER A 100 -0.72 -7.23 -18.13
C SER A 100 0.57 -6.83 -18.86
N ILE A 101 0.42 -5.96 -19.87
CA ILE A 101 1.56 -5.25 -20.44
C ILE A 101 2.21 -4.30 -19.43
N TYR A 102 1.47 -3.79 -18.44
CA TYR A 102 2.00 -2.97 -17.34
C TYR A 102 2.59 -3.87 -16.25
N ILE A 103 3.89 -4.12 -16.37
CA ILE A 103 4.56 -5.17 -15.60
C ILE A 103 4.96 -4.76 -14.19
N CYS A 104 4.95 -3.46 -13.87
CA CYS A 104 5.51 -2.95 -12.63
C CYS A 104 4.42 -2.36 -11.73
N THR A 105 4.47 -2.69 -10.43
CA THR A 105 3.63 -2.06 -9.40
C THR A 105 4.22 -0.74 -8.90
N LEU A 106 5.45 -0.39 -9.31
CA LEU A 106 6.18 0.81 -8.88
C LEU A 106 6.28 1.88 -9.97
N CYS A 107 6.25 1.51 -11.25
CA CYS A 107 6.35 2.43 -12.39
C CYS A 107 5.31 2.12 -13.48
N ASP A 108 5.25 2.98 -14.50
CA ASP A 108 4.26 2.89 -15.57
C ASP A 108 4.73 2.12 -16.81
N SER A 109 5.93 1.55 -16.75
CA SER A 109 6.56 0.91 -17.89
C SER A 109 5.80 -0.32 -18.37
N THR A 110 5.70 -0.41 -19.69
CA THR A 110 5.22 -1.62 -20.35
C THR A 110 6.30 -2.70 -20.38
N ARG A 111 5.89 -3.95 -20.64
CA ARG A 111 6.79 -5.10 -20.81
C ARG A 111 7.83 -4.84 -21.88
N LEU A 112 7.43 -4.21 -22.99
CA LEU A 112 8.32 -3.88 -24.10
C LEU A 112 9.33 -2.82 -23.68
N GLU A 113 8.87 -1.72 -23.07
CA GLU A 113 9.75 -0.64 -22.60
C GLU A 113 10.76 -1.15 -21.57
N ALA A 114 10.33 -1.96 -20.60
CA ALA A 114 11.23 -2.53 -19.60
C ALA A 114 12.23 -3.55 -20.19
N SER A 115 11.86 -4.24 -21.26
CA SER A 115 12.79 -5.13 -21.97
C SER A 115 13.89 -4.37 -22.74
N GLN A 116 13.59 -3.15 -23.19
CA GLN A 116 14.52 -2.29 -23.92
C GLN A 116 15.36 -1.43 -22.97
N ASN A 117 14.71 -0.85 -21.96
CA ASN A 117 15.32 -0.07 -20.90
C ASN A 117 15.24 -0.88 -19.60
N ILE A 118 16.30 -1.60 -19.27
CA ILE A 118 16.29 -2.58 -18.16
C ILE A 118 16.39 -1.90 -16.79
N VAL A 119 17.07 -0.76 -16.70
CA VAL A 119 17.53 -0.19 -15.41
C VAL A 119 17.10 1.26 -15.17
N LEU A 120 16.80 2.05 -16.20
CA LEU A 120 16.51 3.48 -16.03
C LEU A 120 15.01 3.68 -15.82
N HIS A 121 14.55 3.32 -14.63
CA HIS A 121 13.18 3.53 -14.16
C HIS A 121 13.18 4.30 -12.85
N SER A 122 12.11 5.05 -12.61
CA SER A 122 11.83 5.68 -11.33
C SER A 122 10.52 5.15 -10.76
N ILE A 123 10.37 5.21 -9.44
CA ILE A 123 9.09 4.94 -8.78
C ILE A 123 8.17 6.12 -9.12
N THR A 124 7.09 5.85 -9.85
CA THR A 124 6.08 6.84 -10.24
C THR A 124 4.72 6.57 -9.63
N ARG A 125 4.40 5.31 -9.35
CA ARG A 125 3.12 4.90 -8.77
C ARG A 125 3.04 5.22 -7.28
N SER A 126 1.85 5.61 -6.85
CA SER A 126 1.47 5.76 -5.45
C SER A 126 -0.02 5.51 -5.29
N HIS A 127 -0.46 5.21 -4.08
CA HIS A 127 -1.87 5.00 -3.78
C HIS A 127 -2.76 6.18 -4.20
N THR A 128 -2.33 7.42 -3.90
CA THR A 128 -3.04 8.65 -4.31
C THR A 128 -3.15 8.75 -5.83
N GLN A 129 -2.06 8.47 -6.57
CA GLN A 129 -2.08 8.51 -8.03
C GLN A 129 -2.99 7.43 -8.61
N ASN A 130 -3.02 6.23 -8.02
CA ASN A 130 -3.92 5.17 -8.45
C ASN A 130 -5.39 5.56 -8.24
N LEU A 131 -5.74 6.21 -7.13
CA LEU A 131 -7.10 6.72 -6.91
C LEU A 131 -7.51 7.74 -7.97
N GLU A 132 -6.63 8.68 -8.31
CA GLU A 132 -6.86 9.67 -9.38
C GLU A 132 -7.04 8.99 -10.74
N ARG A 133 -6.20 7.99 -11.05
CA ARG A 133 -6.30 7.20 -12.28
C ARG A 133 -7.60 6.41 -12.36
N TYR A 134 -8.06 5.84 -11.25
CA TYR A 134 -9.34 5.17 -11.21
C TYR A 134 -10.51 6.14 -11.45
N GLU A 135 -10.48 7.36 -10.89
CA GLU A 135 -11.53 8.35 -11.17
C GLU A 135 -11.50 8.79 -12.64
N MET A 136 -10.33 8.89 -13.27
CA MET A 136 -10.23 9.10 -14.72
C MET A 136 -10.84 7.94 -15.51
N TRP A 137 -10.51 6.69 -15.16
CA TRP A 137 -11.05 5.48 -15.77
C TRP A 137 -12.58 5.43 -15.68
N ARG A 138 -13.14 5.66 -14.49
CA ARG A 138 -14.58 5.57 -14.24
C ARG A 138 -15.37 6.70 -14.90
N SER A 139 -14.80 7.90 -14.96
CA SER A 139 -15.52 9.08 -15.48
C SER A 139 -15.41 9.25 -17.00
N ASN A 140 -14.31 8.81 -17.61
CA ASN A 140 -14.00 8.97 -19.04
C ASN A 140 -14.44 10.33 -19.61
N LEU A 141 -14.01 11.42 -18.97
CA LEU A 141 -14.42 12.79 -19.34
C LEU A 141 -14.01 13.17 -20.78
N HIS A 142 -12.98 12.52 -21.31
CA HIS A 142 -12.46 12.77 -22.66
C HIS A 142 -13.11 11.89 -23.74
N GLN A 143 -14.04 11.00 -23.37
CA GLN A 143 -14.72 10.07 -24.28
C GLN A 143 -13.74 9.26 -25.14
N GLU A 144 -12.66 8.81 -24.50
CA GLU A 144 -11.64 7.99 -25.14
C GLU A 144 -12.14 6.57 -25.39
N SER A 145 -11.53 5.90 -26.37
CA SER A 145 -11.69 4.47 -26.54
C SER A 145 -11.19 3.71 -25.31
N ALA A 146 -11.60 2.46 -25.13
CA ALA A 146 -11.14 1.66 -24.00
C ALA A 146 -9.62 1.49 -23.99
N ASP A 147 -8.99 1.32 -25.15
CA ASP A 147 -7.54 1.15 -25.28
C ASP A 147 -6.78 2.44 -24.97
N ASP A 148 -7.25 3.58 -25.49
CA ASP A 148 -6.64 4.90 -25.23
C ASP A 148 -6.78 5.28 -23.74
N LEU A 149 -7.96 5.05 -23.16
CA LEU A 149 -8.20 5.32 -21.74
C LEU A 149 -7.34 4.41 -20.86
N ARG A 150 -7.24 3.12 -21.20
CA ARG A 150 -6.37 2.15 -20.52
C ARG A 150 -4.90 2.57 -20.58
N ASP A 151 -4.46 3.12 -21.72
CA ASP A 151 -3.12 3.70 -21.83
C ASP A 151 -2.95 4.92 -20.94
N ARG A 152 -3.92 5.85 -20.93
CA ARG A 152 -3.88 7.04 -20.07
C ARG A 152 -3.77 6.71 -18.58
N VAL A 153 -4.55 5.73 -18.11
CA VAL A 153 -4.57 5.33 -16.69
C VAL A 153 -3.52 4.27 -16.35
N LYS A 154 -2.69 3.87 -17.32
CA LYS A 154 -1.60 2.89 -17.16
C LYS A 154 -2.06 1.60 -16.48
N GLY A 155 -3.21 1.07 -16.91
CA GLY A 155 -3.77 -0.19 -16.40
C GLY A 155 -4.34 -0.12 -14.97
N VAL A 156 -4.68 1.07 -14.46
CA VAL A 156 -5.50 1.20 -13.24
C VAL A 156 -6.97 1.21 -13.63
N SER A 157 -7.67 0.10 -13.44
CA SER A 157 -9.06 -0.10 -13.89
C SER A 157 -10.03 -0.50 -12.79
N ALA A 158 -9.54 -0.65 -11.55
CA ALA A 158 -10.35 -0.91 -10.36
C ALA A 158 -9.99 0.12 -9.27
N LYS A 159 -10.88 0.29 -8.29
CA LYS A 159 -10.67 1.28 -7.22
C LYS A 159 -9.65 0.75 -6.21
N PRO A 160 -8.51 1.44 -5.98
CA PRO A 160 -7.63 1.12 -4.88
C PRO A 160 -8.36 1.23 -3.54
N PHE A 161 -8.09 0.33 -2.60
CA PHE A 161 -8.69 0.39 -1.25
C PHE A 161 -7.70 0.21 -0.10
N ILE A 162 -6.51 -0.38 -0.32
CA ILE A 162 -5.43 -0.43 0.68
C ILE A 162 -4.25 0.36 0.16
N GLU A 163 -3.78 1.33 0.95
CA GLU A 163 -2.51 2.01 0.69
C GLU A 163 -1.33 1.07 0.98
N THR A 164 -0.66 0.64 -0.08
CA THR A 164 0.59 -0.11 -0.04
C THR A 164 1.77 0.85 -0.24
N LEU A 165 2.94 0.45 0.27
CA LEU A 165 4.18 1.18 -0.02
C LEU A 165 4.83 0.55 -1.26
N PRO A 166 5.17 1.33 -2.30
CA PRO A 166 5.93 0.82 -3.44
C PRO A 166 7.26 0.20 -2.99
N SER A 167 7.33 -1.13 -3.03
CA SER A 167 8.46 -1.95 -2.57
C SER A 167 8.50 -3.25 -3.38
N ILE A 168 9.62 -3.97 -3.23
CA ILE A 168 9.80 -5.37 -3.64
C ILE A 168 9.85 -6.23 -2.39
#